data_AF-A0A914NS16-F1
#
_entry.id   AF-A0A914NS16-F1
#
_cell.length_a   1.000
_cell.length_b   1.000
_cell.length_c   1.000
_cell.angle_alpha   90.00
_cell.angle_beta   90.00
_cell.angle_gamma   90.00
#
_symmetry.space_group_name_H-M   'P 1'
#
loop_
_entity.id
_entity.type
_entity.pdbx_description
1 polymer ?
#
loop_
_entity_poly.entity_id
_entity_poly.type
_entity_poly.pdbx_seq_one_letter_code
_entity_poly.pdbx_strand_id
1 'polypeptide(L)'
;MAAMIKKAEFTQMIDSTLIQTIDDDLVINVGTIKALIPFISQGILERDQLPIILTVLDDATVENRLALHDLLVKANFSDSLSVMHCLKKLLQSLRRFPMDKYSIYSCLGGIGKRHAPMVQAHVSELLEVHPIFDMPEQNIEDDFYLAKLILVLNAASQYPVICSLIPNYILKHYRYLQRAWPSLIPPIKVFIYFT
;
A
#
# COMPACT_ATOMS: atom_id res chain seq x y z
N MET A 1 -11.61 -30.98 3.70
CA MET A 1 -10.47 -31.20 2.81
C MET A 1 -10.62 -30.22 1.65
N ALA A 2 -10.05 -29.02 1.77
CA ALA A 2 -10.20 -27.97 0.77
C ALA A 2 -9.35 -28.32 -0.46
N ALA A 3 -9.98 -28.42 -1.62
CA ALA A 3 -9.29 -28.67 -2.87
C ALA A 3 -8.32 -27.51 -3.14
N MET A 4 -7.03 -27.80 -3.22
CA MET A 4 -6.03 -26.86 -3.71
C MET A 4 -6.33 -26.58 -5.17
N ILE A 5 -6.99 -25.45 -5.45
CA ILE A 5 -7.09 -24.87 -6.79
C ILE A 5 -5.66 -24.62 -7.27
N LYS A 6 -5.30 -25.16 -8.43
CA LYS A 6 -3.95 -24.97 -8.97
C LYS A 6 -3.76 -23.48 -9.29
N LYS A 7 -2.57 -22.92 -9.02
CA LYS A 7 -2.22 -21.51 -9.28
C LYS A 7 -2.66 -21.01 -10.68
N ALA A 8 -2.64 -21.88 -11.70
CA ALA A 8 -3.10 -21.56 -13.05
C ALA A 8 -4.63 -21.41 -13.19
N GLU A 9 -5.42 -22.25 -12.53
CA GLU A 9 -6.89 -22.13 -12.49
C GLU A 9 -7.30 -20.89 -11.69
N PHE A 10 -6.52 -20.56 -10.68
CA PHE A 10 -6.68 -19.35 -9.89
C PHE A 10 -6.42 -18.06 -10.69
N THR A 11 -5.34 -18.00 -11.47
CA THR A 11 -5.05 -16.86 -12.37
C THR A 11 -6.12 -16.71 -13.45
N GLN A 12 -6.57 -17.81 -14.07
CA GLN A 12 -7.67 -17.78 -15.05
C GLN A 12 -9.00 -17.32 -14.45
N MET A 13 -9.28 -17.65 -13.19
CA MET A 13 -10.50 -17.20 -12.50
C MET A 13 -10.43 -15.72 -12.12
N ILE A 14 -9.25 -15.20 -11.78
CA ILE A 14 -9.03 -13.76 -11.68
C ILE A 14 -9.22 -13.12 -13.05
N ASP A 15 -8.55 -13.57 -14.11
CA ASP A 15 -8.65 -12.93 -15.42
C ASP A 15 -10.09 -12.94 -15.96
N SER A 16 -10.81 -14.07 -15.84
CA SER A 16 -12.20 -14.16 -16.28
C SER A 16 -13.17 -13.38 -15.38
N THR A 17 -13.10 -13.49 -14.06
CA THR A 17 -14.05 -12.83 -13.15
C THR A 17 -13.72 -11.34 -12.98
N LEU A 18 -12.45 -10.99 -12.87
CA LEU A 18 -12.00 -9.64 -12.54
C LEU A 18 -12.05 -8.73 -13.77
N ILE A 19 -11.75 -9.24 -14.97
CA ILE A 19 -11.97 -8.47 -16.21
C ILE A 19 -13.48 -8.38 -16.47
N GLN A 20 -14.25 -9.48 -16.45
CA GLN A 20 -15.69 -9.39 -16.74
C GLN A 20 -16.46 -8.50 -15.76
N THR A 21 -16.15 -8.54 -14.45
CA THR A 21 -16.90 -7.72 -13.47
C THR A 21 -16.45 -6.26 -13.41
N ILE A 22 -15.31 -5.91 -14.02
CA ILE A 22 -14.81 -4.52 -14.08
C ILE A 22 -15.04 -3.91 -15.49
N ASP A 23 -15.09 -4.74 -16.54
CA ASP A 23 -15.18 -4.33 -17.95
C ASP A 23 -16.62 -4.33 -18.49
N ASP A 24 -17.50 -5.24 -18.05
CA ASP A 24 -18.92 -5.15 -18.40
C ASP A 24 -19.54 -4.00 -17.60
N ASP A 25 -20.35 -3.14 -18.23
CA ASP A 25 -21.14 -2.01 -17.68
C ASP A 25 -22.04 -2.34 -16.44
N LEU A 26 -21.84 -3.49 -15.80
CA LEU A 26 -22.34 -3.85 -14.48
C LEU A 26 -21.70 -2.94 -13.41
N VAL A 27 -22.56 -2.33 -12.59
CA VAL A 27 -22.14 -1.44 -11.50
C VAL A 27 -21.16 -2.15 -10.56
N ILE A 28 -19.87 -1.78 -10.63
CA ILE A 28 -18.87 -2.17 -9.63
C ILE A 28 -19.42 -1.74 -8.27
N ASN A 29 -19.59 -2.69 -7.37
CA ASN A 29 -20.13 -2.43 -6.04
C ASN A 29 -19.27 -3.11 -4.97
N VAL A 30 -19.48 -2.67 -3.73
CA VAL A 30 -18.83 -3.19 -2.53
C VAL A 30 -18.90 -4.73 -2.44
N GLY A 31 -20.02 -5.33 -2.84
CA GLY A 31 -20.21 -6.78 -2.81
C GLY A 31 -19.26 -7.51 -3.74
N THR A 32 -19.14 -7.03 -4.99
CA THR A 32 -18.18 -7.53 -5.98
C THR A 32 -16.75 -7.43 -5.46
N ILE A 33 -16.35 -6.26 -4.99
CA ILE A 33 -14.98 -6.01 -4.51
C ILE A 33 -14.65 -6.94 -3.33
N LYS A 34 -15.58 -7.07 -2.37
CA LYS A 34 -15.39 -7.95 -1.20
C LYS A 34 -15.33 -9.43 -1.59
N ALA A 35 -16.08 -9.86 -2.60
CA ALA A 35 -16.04 -11.24 -3.08
C ALA A 35 -14.67 -11.63 -3.65
N LEU A 36 -13.87 -10.67 -4.15
CA LEU A 36 -12.53 -10.91 -4.67
C LEU A 36 -11.46 -11.12 -3.59
N ILE A 37 -11.72 -10.66 -2.35
CA ILE A 37 -10.73 -10.67 -1.26
C ILE A 37 -10.15 -12.06 -0.97
N PRO A 38 -10.96 -13.14 -0.79
CA PRO A 38 -10.43 -14.46 -0.47
C PRO A 38 -9.47 -14.95 -1.55
N PHE A 39 -9.80 -14.68 -2.81
CA PHE A 39 -8.98 -15.08 -3.94
C PHE A 39 -7.65 -14.32 -3.91
N ILE A 40 -7.69 -12.99 -3.98
CA ILE A 40 -6.51 -12.14 -4.03
C ILE A 40 -5.55 -12.37 -2.84
N SER A 41 -6.10 -12.73 -1.67
CA SER A 41 -5.27 -13.03 -0.49
C SER A 41 -4.45 -14.32 -0.60
N GLN A 42 -4.89 -15.28 -1.41
CA GLN A 42 -4.24 -16.58 -1.61
C GLN A 42 -3.35 -16.64 -2.86
N GLY A 43 -3.55 -15.71 -3.80
CA GLY A 43 -2.78 -15.65 -5.04
C GLY A 43 -1.79 -14.50 -5.10
N ILE A 44 -1.20 -14.35 -6.29
CA ILE A 44 -0.35 -13.22 -6.67
C ILE A 44 -1.14 -12.39 -7.68
N LEU A 45 -1.26 -11.10 -7.40
CA LEU A 45 -1.80 -10.12 -8.34
C LEU A 45 -0.69 -9.71 -9.31
N GLU A 46 -0.87 -10.06 -10.58
CA GLU A 46 0.11 -9.78 -11.62
C GLU A 46 0.08 -8.31 -12.04
N ARG A 47 1.19 -7.86 -12.62
CA ARG A 47 1.38 -6.46 -13.01
C ARG A 47 0.32 -5.97 -13.98
N ASP A 48 -0.14 -6.81 -14.89
CA ASP A 48 -1.11 -6.43 -15.92
C ASP A 48 -2.56 -6.40 -15.39
N GLN A 49 -2.83 -7.11 -14.30
CA GLN A 49 -4.14 -7.12 -13.62
C GLN A 49 -4.32 -5.89 -12.71
N LEU A 50 -3.22 -5.41 -12.13
CA LEU A 50 -3.24 -4.31 -11.17
C LEU A 50 -3.88 -3.01 -11.70
N PRO A 51 -3.57 -2.49 -12.91
CA PRO A 51 -4.18 -1.27 -13.43
C PRO A 51 -5.72 -1.35 -13.52
N ILE A 52 -6.26 -2.53 -13.85
CA ILE A 52 -7.69 -2.78 -13.98
C ILE A 52 -8.37 -2.62 -12.61
N ILE A 53 -7.83 -3.30 -11.59
CA ILE A 53 -8.34 -3.18 -10.21
C ILE A 53 -8.26 -1.74 -9.70
N LEU A 54 -7.15 -1.05 -9.96
CA LEU A 54 -6.91 0.28 -9.43
C LEU A 54 -7.82 1.37 -10.03
N THR A 55 -8.58 1.07 -11.09
CA THR A 55 -9.61 1.99 -11.63
C THR A 55 -10.71 2.28 -10.60
N VAL A 56 -10.99 1.36 -9.68
CA VAL A 56 -12.01 1.54 -8.62
C VAL A 56 -11.62 2.65 -7.63
N LEU A 57 -10.33 3.03 -7.54
CA LEU A 57 -9.91 4.19 -6.73
C LEU A 57 -10.43 5.53 -7.27
N ASP A 58 -10.91 5.55 -8.51
CA ASP A 58 -11.47 6.71 -9.20
C ASP A 58 -13.02 6.74 -9.16
N ASP A 59 -13.66 5.75 -8.52
CA ASP A 59 -15.11 5.63 -8.39
C ASP A 59 -15.71 6.79 -7.56
N ALA A 60 -16.88 7.28 -7.96
CA ALA A 60 -17.59 8.35 -7.24
C ALA A 60 -18.08 7.88 -5.86
N THR A 61 -18.40 6.60 -5.73
CA THR A 61 -18.93 5.95 -4.53
C THR A 61 -17.82 5.67 -3.53
N VAL A 62 -17.90 6.27 -2.34
CA VAL A 62 -16.86 6.13 -1.31
C VAL A 62 -16.72 4.68 -0.83
N GLU A 63 -17.83 3.96 -0.70
CA GLU A 63 -17.83 2.59 -0.21
C GLU A 63 -17.06 1.65 -1.15
N ASN A 64 -17.09 1.89 -2.47
CA ASN A 64 -16.32 1.13 -3.44
C ASN A 64 -14.82 1.38 -3.27
N ARG A 65 -14.41 2.65 -3.14
CA ARG A 65 -13.00 3.01 -2.90
C ARG A 65 -12.47 2.40 -1.59
N LEU A 66 -13.26 2.49 -0.51
CA LEU A 66 -12.89 1.90 0.79
C LEU A 66 -12.83 0.37 0.73
N ALA A 67 -13.77 -0.29 0.03
CA ALA A 67 -13.71 -1.73 -0.18
C ALA A 67 -12.46 -2.15 -0.95
N LEU A 68 -12.02 -1.33 -1.91
CA LEU A 68 -10.77 -1.59 -2.62
C LEU A 68 -9.55 -1.43 -1.69
N HIS A 69 -9.52 -0.43 -0.81
CA HIS A 69 -8.45 -0.29 0.17
C HIS A 69 -8.29 -1.57 1.03
N ASP A 70 -9.40 -2.16 1.48
CA ASP A 70 -9.41 -3.40 2.25
C ASP A 70 -8.88 -4.61 1.46
N LEU A 71 -9.17 -4.65 0.15
CA LEU A 71 -8.68 -5.67 -0.76
C LEU A 71 -7.17 -5.52 -0.98
N LEU A 72 -6.68 -4.30 -1.26
CA LEU A 72 -5.27 -4.03 -1.54
C LEU A 72 -4.36 -4.38 -0.36
N VAL A 73 -4.81 -4.18 0.89
CA VAL A 73 -4.07 -4.60 2.10
C VAL A 73 -3.82 -6.12 2.14
N LYS A 74 -4.72 -6.89 1.53
CA LYS A 74 -4.68 -8.36 1.51
C LYS A 74 -3.98 -8.91 0.25
N ALA A 75 -3.78 -8.09 -0.77
CA ALA A 75 -3.19 -8.51 -2.04
C ALA A 75 -1.70 -8.82 -1.93
N ASN A 76 -1.28 -9.90 -2.60
CA ASN A 76 0.13 -10.18 -2.79
C ASN A 76 0.56 -9.68 -4.18
N PHE A 77 1.33 -8.60 -4.27
CA PHE A 77 1.83 -8.09 -5.55
C PHE A 77 2.98 -8.94 -6.08
N SER A 78 3.14 -8.98 -7.41
CA SER A 78 4.20 -9.76 -8.08
C SER A 78 5.60 -9.20 -7.87
N ASP A 79 5.74 -7.88 -7.73
CA ASP A 79 7.04 -7.21 -7.69
C ASP A 79 6.98 -5.80 -7.07
N SER A 80 8.15 -5.17 -6.91
CA SER A 80 8.27 -3.82 -6.33
C SER A 80 7.69 -2.72 -7.19
N LEU A 81 7.67 -2.87 -8.53
CA LEU A 81 7.06 -1.88 -9.41
C LEU A 81 5.53 -1.87 -9.25
N SER A 82 4.93 -3.01 -8.91
CA SER A 82 3.51 -3.14 -8.61
C SER A 82 3.15 -2.44 -7.29
N VAL A 83 4.01 -2.55 -6.26
CA VAL A 83 3.87 -1.75 -5.02
C VAL A 83 3.91 -0.25 -5.35
N MET A 84 4.87 0.19 -6.17
CA MET A 84 5.02 1.60 -6.54
C MET A 84 3.87 2.11 -7.41
N HIS A 85 3.34 1.29 -8.32
CA HIS A 85 2.15 1.63 -9.09
C HIS A 85 0.93 1.80 -8.18
N CYS A 86 0.73 0.88 -7.24
CA CYS A 86 -0.34 0.97 -6.25
C CYS A 86 -0.22 2.25 -5.40
N LEU A 87 0.97 2.55 -4.87
CA LEU A 87 1.25 3.81 -4.17
C LEU A 87 0.87 5.02 -5.02
N LYS A 88 1.37 5.09 -6.27
CA LYS A 88 1.10 6.22 -7.17
C LYS A 88 -0.39 6.44 -7.37
N LYS A 89 -1.16 5.36 -7.56
CA LYS A 89 -2.61 5.41 -7.73
C LYS A 89 -3.34 5.80 -6.44
N LEU A 90 -2.91 5.32 -5.28
CA LEU A 90 -3.43 5.76 -3.98
C LEU A 90 -3.14 7.25 -3.72
N LEU A 91 -1.98 7.76 -4.10
CA LEU A 91 -1.67 9.20 -4.01
C LEU A 91 -2.52 10.03 -4.96
N GLN A 92 -2.80 9.53 -6.17
CA GLN A 92 -3.74 10.18 -7.10
C GLN A 92 -5.16 10.21 -6.50
N SER A 93 -5.60 9.10 -5.91
CA SER A 93 -6.88 9.00 -5.21
C SER A 93 -6.94 9.96 -4.02
N LEU A 94 -5.88 10.07 -3.21
CA LEU A 94 -5.78 11.02 -2.10
C LEU A 94 -5.94 12.47 -2.57
N ARG A 95 -5.31 12.83 -3.70
CA ARG A 95 -5.46 14.16 -4.29
C ARG A 95 -6.90 14.45 -4.71
N ARG A 96 -7.59 13.45 -5.26
CA ARG A 96 -8.96 13.56 -5.77
C ARG A 96 -10.01 13.50 -4.66
N PHE A 97 -9.77 12.68 -3.63
CA PHE A 97 -10.65 12.40 -2.50
C PHE A 97 -9.91 12.56 -1.16
N PRO A 98 -9.59 13.79 -0.74
CA PRO A 98 -8.84 14.01 0.52
C PRO A 98 -9.54 13.50 1.77
N MET A 99 -10.87 13.32 1.73
CA MET A 99 -11.65 12.77 2.83
C MET A 99 -11.32 11.29 3.12
N ASP A 100 -10.74 10.57 2.16
CA ASP A 100 -10.38 9.16 2.30
C ASP A 100 -8.98 8.98 2.93
N LYS A 101 -8.32 10.08 3.31
CA LYS A 101 -6.92 10.12 3.78
C LYS A 101 -6.55 9.03 4.77
N TYR A 102 -7.31 8.89 5.85
CA TYR A 102 -6.98 7.91 6.89
C TYR A 102 -7.12 6.46 6.41
N SER A 103 -8.06 6.19 5.50
CA SER A 103 -8.20 4.87 4.89
C SER A 103 -7.03 4.57 3.96
N ILE A 104 -6.59 5.55 3.16
CA ILE A 104 -5.41 5.43 2.30
C ILE A 104 -4.14 5.20 3.12
N TYR A 105 -3.97 5.92 4.22
CA TYR A 105 -2.86 5.73 5.15
C TYR A 105 -2.84 4.32 5.75
N SER A 106 -3.99 3.85 6.23
CA SER A 106 -4.13 2.48 6.73
C SER A 106 -3.83 1.44 5.64
N CYS A 107 -4.29 1.69 4.42
CA CYS A 107 -4.01 0.84 3.26
C CYS A 107 -2.51 0.74 2.97
N LEU A 108 -1.82 1.88 2.88
CA LEU A 108 -0.37 1.95 2.67
C LEU A 108 0.41 1.32 3.81
N GLY A 109 -0.03 1.48 5.05
CA GLY A 109 0.57 0.78 6.20
C GLY A 109 0.46 -0.74 6.06
N GLY A 110 -0.69 -1.24 5.64
CA GLY A 110 -0.89 -2.67 5.36
C GLY A 110 -0.03 -3.19 4.22
N ILE A 111 0.02 -2.45 3.11
CA ILE A 111 0.89 -2.75 1.95
C ILE A 111 2.36 -2.78 2.38
N GLY A 112 2.82 -1.79 3.14
CA GLY A 112 4.20 -1.70 3.63
C GLY A 112 4.60 -2.90 4.47
N LYS A 113 3.74 -3.33 5.41
CA LYS A 113 3.98 -4.54 6.21
C LYS A 113 4.10 -5.80 5.34
N ARG A 114 3.16 -5.98 4.40
CA ARG A 114 3.09 -7.20 3.57
C ARG A 114 4.23 -7.30 2.57
N HIS A 115 4.66 -6.16 2.02
CA HIS A 115 5.60 -6.07 0.89
C HIS A 115 6.94 -5.48 1.29
N ALA A 116 7.34 -5.62 2.56
CA ALA A 116 8.50 -4.92 3.10
C ALA A 116 9.81 -5.11 2.28
N PRO A 117 10.19 -6.32 1.83
CA PRO A 117 11.38 -6.49 0.98
C PRO A 117 11.29 -5.73 -0.35
N MET A 118 10.09 -5.60 -0.92
CA MET A 118 9.88 -4.87 -2.18
C MET A 118 9.97 -3.36 -2.01
N VAL A 119 9.59 -2.84 -0.83
CA VAL A 119 9.71 -1.41 -0.49
C VAL A 119 11.16 -0.98 -0.32
N GLN A 120 12.05 -1.87 0.15
CA GLN A 120 13.46 -1.56 0.42
C GLN A 120 14.16 -0.87 -0.75
N ALA A 121 13.93 -1.33 -1.99
CA ALA A 121 14.58 -0.80 -3.18
C ALA A 121 14.21 0.66 -3.49
N HIS A 122 13.13 1.17 -2.90
CA HIS A 122 12.56 2.48 -3.21
C HIS A 122 12.66 3.47 -2.03
N VAL A 123 13.29 3.09 -0.92
CA VAL A 123 13.32 3.91 0.31
C VAL A 123 13.91 5.30 0.06
N SER A 124 15.04 5.39 -0.65
CA SER A 124 15.67 6.68 -0.95
C SER A 124 14.81 7.57 -1.83
N GLU A 125 14.12 7.00 -2.83
CA GLU A 125 13.18 7.75 -3.68
C GLU A 125 11.96 8.22 -2.88
N LEU A 126 11.36 7.34 -2.09
CA LEU A 126 10.17 7.62 -1.30
C LEU A 126 10.40 8.73 -0.27
N LEU A 127 11.56 8.70 0.38
CA LEU A 127 11.97 9.67 1.40
C LEU A 127 12.71 10.88 0.82
N GLU A 128 12.85 10.97 -0.51
CA GLU A 128 13.54 12.05 -1.21
C GLU A 128 14.97 12.29 -0.70
N VAL A 129 15.68 11.18 -0.44
CA VAL A 129 17.06 11.20 0.05
C VAL A 129 18.01 11.21 -1.14
N HIS A 130 18.77 12.29 -1.29
CA HIS A 130 19.82 12.39 -2.29
C HIS A 130 21.14 11.82 -1.75
N PRO A 131 21.91 11.03 -2.52
CA PRO A 131 23.16 10.41 -2.05
C PRO A 131 24.32 11.39 -1.78
N ILE A 132 24.14 12.68 -2.03
CA ILE A 132 25.24 13.68 -2.05
C ILE A 132 24.80 14.97 -1.35
N PHE A 133 23.56 15.41 -1.59
CA PHE A 133 23.07 16.68 -1.08
C PHE A 133 22.17 16.46 0.12
N ASP A 134 22.34 17.32 1.12
CA ASP A 134 21.35 17.47 2.18
C ASP A 134 20.10 18.12 1.58
N MET A 135 19.05 17.31 1.44
CA MET A 135 17.74 17.79 1.05
C MET A 135 17.05 18.43 2.27
N PRO A 136 16.24 19.48 2.08
CA PRO A 136 15.47 20.06 3.18
C PRO A 136 14.57 18.99 3.82
N GLU A 137 14.44 19.05 5.15
CA GLU A 137 13.54 18.18 5.89
C GLU A 137 12.10 18.40 5.39
N GLN A 138 11.43 17.31 5.05
CA GLN A 138 10.08 17.32 4.50
C GLN A 138 9.05 17.72 5.56
N ASN A 139 8.01 18.46 5.17
CA ASN A 139 6.97 18.89 6.11
C ASN A 139 6.10 17.70 6.54
N ILE A 140 6.00 17.46 7.85
CA ILE A 140 5.15 16.40 8.42
C ILE A 140 3.65 16.65 8.25
N GLU A 141 3.25 17.87 7.89
CA GLU A 141 1.87 18.22 7.53
C GLU A 141 1.54 17.95 6.06
N ASP A 142 2.54 17.60 5.23
CA ASP A 142 2.30 17.23 3.84
C ASP A 142 1.70 15.82 3.75
N ASP A 143 0.48 15.75 3.23
CA ASP A 143 -0.30 14.50 3.21
C ASP A 143 0.34 13.43 2.30
N PHE A 144 1.09 13.80 1.25
CA PHE A 144 1.74 12.89 0.31
C PHE A 144 3.04 12.33 0.89
N TYR A 145 3.83 13.18 1.55
CA TYR A 145 5.00 12.80 2.31
C TYR A 145 4.63 11.82 3.41
N LEU A 146 3.59 12.12 4.20
CA LEU A 146 3.11 11.21 5.23
C LEU A 146 2.70 9.85 4.66
N ALA A 147 1.98 9.81 3.54
CA ALA A 147 1.62 8.55 2.88
C ALA A 147 2.86 7.69 2.53
N LYS A 148 3.89 8.29 1.93
CA LYS A 148 5.16 7.61 1.60
C LYS A 148 5.88 7.16 2.87
N LEU A 149 5.94 8.02 3.88
CA LEU A 149 6.60 7.72 5.15
C LEU A 149 5.90 6.58 5.90
N ILE A 150 4.56 6.54 5.92
CA ILE A 150 3.76 5.47 6.51
C ILE A 150 4.08 4.13 5.85
N LEU A 151 4.15 4.09 4.51
CA LEU A 151 4.54 2.89 3.77
C LEU A 151 5.92 2.39 4.21
N VAL A 152 6.91 3.29 4.25
CA VAL A 152 8.31 2.96 4.61
C VAL A 152 8.43 2.50 6.07
N LEU A 153 7.83 3.22 7.03
CA LEU A 153 7.90 2.86 8.45
C LEU A 153 7.23 1.52 8.74
N ASN A 154 6.09 1.25 8.10
CA ASN A 154 5.40 -0.02 8.22
C ASN A 154 6.23 -1.17 7.62
N ALA A 155 6.90 -0.95 6.49
CA ALA A 155 7.86 -1.90 5.93
C ALA A 155 9.06 -2.13 6.85
N ALA A 156 9.65 -1.07 7.40
CA ALA A 156 10.78 -1.14 8.32
C ALA A 156 10.48 -1.94 9.60
N SER A 157 9.22 -1.93 10.04
CA SER A 157 8.78 -2.73 11.19
C SER A 157 8.84 -4.25 10.94
N GLN A 158 8.75 -4.67 9.68
CA GLN A 158 8.79 -6.08 9.28
C GLN A 158 10.15 -6.47 8.71
N TYR A 159 10.88 -5.52 8.12
CA TYR A 159 12.16 -5.75 7.47
C TYR A 159 13.22 -4.77 8.00
N PRO A 160 13.94 -5.13 9.09
CA PRO A 160 14.83 -4.23 9.82
C PRO A 160 15.96 -3.63 8.98
N VAL A 161 16.35 -4.25 7.86
CA VAL A 161 17.35 -3.73 6.93
C VAL A 161 16.95 -2.35 6.38
N ILE A 162 15.65 -2.04 6.28
CA ILE A 162 15.19 -0.71 5.87
C ILE A 162 15.62 0.37 6.87
N CYS A 163 15.77 0.03 8.15
CA CYS A 163 16.13 1.02 9.19
C CYS A 163 17.49 1.67 8.92
N SER A 164 18.45 0.97 8.29
CA SER A 164 19.76 1.54 7.94
C SER A 164 19.71 2.49 6.73
N LEU A 165 18.61 2.50 5.98
CA LEU A 165 18.38 3.39 4.84
C LEU A 165 17.63 4.66 5.24
N ILE A 166 17.09 4.72 6.46
CA ILE A 166 16.28 5.83 6.95
C ILE A 166 17.20 6.91 7.56
N PRO A 167 17.13 8.16 7.08
CA PRO A 167 17.88 9.27 7.67
C PRO A 167 17.51 9.54 9.14
N ASN A 168 18.49 9.99 9.93
CA ASN A 168 18.28 10.26 11.36
C ASN A 168 17.17 11.29 11.66
N TYR A 169 16.94 12.28 10.79
CA TYR A 169 15.89 13.28 11.01
C TYR A 169 14.48 12.64 11.01
N ILE A 170 14.27 11.58 10.22
CA ILE A 170 13.01 10.82 10.18
C ILE A 170 12.67 10.19 11.54
N LEU A 171 13.64 9.95 12.43
CA LEU A 171 13.37 9.44 13.77
C LEU A 171 12.50 10.41 14.58
N LYS A 172 12.61 11.72 14.35
CA LYS A 172 11.71 12.73 14.96
C LYS A 172 10.29 12.56 14.44
N HIS A 173 10.13 12.41 13.13
CA HIS A 173 8.82 12.19 12.49
C HIS A 173 8.19 10.88 12.96
N TYR A 174 8.97 9.81 13.02
CA TYR A 174 8.53 8.53 13.56
C TYR A 174 7.99 8.66 14.98
N ARG A 175 8.73 9.32 15.89
CA ARG A 175 8.31 9.51 17.29
C ARG A 175 7.00 10.30 17.39
N TYR A 176 6.88 11.37 16.60
CA TYR A 176 5.65 12.15 16.54
C TYR A 176 4.47 11.29 16.06
N LEU A 177 4.62 10.61 14.92
CA LEU A 177 3.56 9.80 14.33
C LEU A 177 3.20 8.58 15.19
N GLN A 178 4.16 7.95 15.86
CA GLN A 178 3.89 6.85 16.79
C GLN A 178 3.06 7.31 17.99
N ARG A 179 3.29 8.54 18.47
CA ARG A 179 2.50 9.12 19.56
C ARG A 179 1.11 9.57 19.10
N ALA A 180 1.01 10.11 17.89
CA ALA A 180 -0.25 10.58 17.32
C ALA A 180 -1.15 9.42 16.84
N TRP A 181 -0.60 8.43 16.15
CA TRP A 181 -1.30 7.33 15.49
C TRP A 181 -0.66 5.95 15.77
N PRO A 182 -0.64 5.48 17.03
CA PRO A 182 0.03 4.23 17.42
C PRO A 182 -0.56 2.97 16.77
N SER A 183 -1.83 2.99 16.38
CA SER A 183 -2.47 1.87 15.66
C SER A 183 -2.00 1.75 14.21
N LEU A 184 -1.59 2.86 13.59
CA LEU A 184 -1.14 2.93 12.21
C LEU A 184 0.38 2.78 12.09
N ILE A 185 1.12 3.31 13.07
CA ILE A 185 2.58 3.29 13.09
C ILE A 185 3.07 2.26 14.09
N PRO A 186 3.54 1.08 13.61
CA PRO A 186 4.02 0.04 14.51
C PRO A 186 5.31 0.43 15.25
N PRO A 187 5.59 -0.19 16.42
CA PRO A 187 6.88 -0.06 17.06
C PRO A 187 7.99 -0.68 16.18
N ILE A 188 9.06 0.08 15.94
CA ILE A 188 10.24 -0.36 15.17
C ILE A 188 11.36 -0.62 16.17
N LYS A 189 11.64 -1.90 16.44
CA LYS A 189 12.59 -2.31 17.49
C LYS A 189 13.95 -1.64 17.40
N VAL A 190 14.47 -1.46 16.18
CA VAL A 190 15.77 -0.84 15.93
C VAL A 190 15.82 0.61 16.42
N PHE A 191 14.73 1.37 16.28
CA PHE A 191 14.66 2.78 16.66
C PHE A 191 14.57 3.00 18.17
N ILE A 192 14.20 1.97 18.93
CA ILE A 192 14.12 2.03 20.40
C ILE A 192 15.52 2.19 21.01
N TYR A 193 16.56 1.65 20.37
CA TYR A 193 17.94 1.72 20.88
C TYR A 193 18.68 3.04 20.57
N PHE A 194 18.07 3.94 19.79
CA PHE A 194 18.60 5.29 19.54
C PHE A 194 17.96 6.32 20.49
N THR A 195 17.61 5.88 21.70
CA THR A 195 17.22 6.71 22.84
C THR A 195 18.41 6.94 23.76
#